data_AF-A0A432TI66-F1
#
_entry.id   AF-A0A432TI66-F1
#
_cell.length_a   1.000
_cell.length_b   1.000
_cell.length_c   1.000
_cell.angle_alpha   90.00
_cell.angle_beta   90.00
_cell.angle_gamma   90.00
#
_symmetry.space_group_name_H-M   'P 1'
#
loop_
_entity.id
_entity.type
_entity.pdbx_description
1 polymer ?
#
loop_
_entity_poly.entity_id
_entity_poly.type
_entity_poly.pdbx_seq_one_letter_code
_entity_poly.pdbx_strand_id
1 'polypeptide(L)'
;QNDDINIHHFDCYRLSDPEELEYIGIRDYLGPNHIQLIEWPDLGKGAIAPADLTIVLSGIDQQRRAHISTHTPIGTQLLQCVNS
;
A
#
# COMPACT_ATOMS: atom_id res chain seq x y z
N GLN A 1 19.55 5.57 -4.12
CA GLN A 1 18.91 4.95 -2.94
C GLN A 1 18.37 6.12 -2.13
N ASN A 2 17.12 6.10 -1.68
CA ASN A 2 16.65 7.15 -0.78
C ASN A 2 17.31 6.85 0.58
N ASP A 3 18.19 7.72 1.07
CA ASP A 3 18.95 7.44 2.29
C ASP A 3 18.08 7.58 3.56
N ASP A 4 16.90 8.20 3.44
CA ASP A 4 16.01 8.51 4.57
C ASP A 4 14.74 7.65 4.63
N ILE A 5 14.28 7.08 3.51
CA ILE A 5 12.99 6.37 3.41
C ILE A 5 13.13 5.10 2.56
N ASN A 6 12.74 3.97 3.12
CA ASN A 6 12.62 2.71 2.40
C ASN A 6 11.21 2.57 1.81
N ILE A 7 11.11 2.37 0.50
CA ILE A 7 9.83 2.15 -0.18
C ILE A 7 9.78 0.70 -0.67
N HIS A 8 8.75 -0.02 -0.25
CA HIS A 8 8.52 -1.42 -0.57
C HIS A 8 7.24 -1.54 -1.40
N HIS A 9 7.32 -2.25 -2.51
CA HIS A 9 6.18 -2.51 -3.38
C HIS A 9 5.86 -4.00 -3.36
N PHE A 10 4.60 -4.31 -3.07
CA PHE A 10 4.06 -5.65 -3.06
C PHE A 10 2.92 -5.72 -4.08
N ASP A 11 3.04 -6.65 -5.03
CA ASP A 11 1.96 -7.01 -5.94
C ASP A 11 1.41 -8.38 -5.53
N CYS A 12 0.21 -8.38 -4.97
CA CYS A 12 -0.43 -9.59 -4.45
C CYS A 12 -1.14 -10.41 -5.53
N TYR A 13 -1.13 -10.00 -6.81
CA TYR A 13 -1.89 -10.65 -7.89
C TYR A 13 -1.57 -12.15 -8.06
N ARG A 14 -0.35 -12.58 -7.73
CA ARG A 14 0.12 -13.96 -7.89
C ARG A 14 0.11 -14.79 -6.61
N LEU A 15 -0.34 -14.23 -5.50
CA LEU A 15 -0.42 -14.99 -4.26
C LEU A 15 -1.45 -16.09 -4.42
N SER A 16 -1.03 -17.32 -4.12
CA SER A 16 -1.95 -18.45 -4.03
C SER A 16 -2.61 -18.52 -2.65
N ASP A 17 -1.90 -18.03 -1.63
CA ASP A 17 -2.34 -17.93 -0.24
C ASP A 17 -1.78 -16.63 0.38
N PRO A 18 -2.59 -15.82 1.10
CA PRO A 18 -2.10 -14.66 1.84
C PRO A 18 -0.90 -14.94 2.76
N GLU A 19 -0.80 -16.15 3.33
CA GLU A 19 0.32 -16.54 4.21
C GLU A 19 1.68 -16.55 3.51
N GLU A 20 1.72 -16.65 2.17
CA GLU A 20 2.98 -16.56 1.39
C GLU A 20 3.75 -15.26 1.69
N LEU A 21 3.05 -14.15 1.99
CA LEU A 21 3.67 -12.88 2.35
C LEU A 21 4.49 -12.97 3.65
N GLU A 22 4.07 -13.81 4.60
CA GLU A 22 4.81 -14.04 5.85
C GLU A 22 6.15 -14.72 5.58
N TYR A 23 6.17 -15.72 4.69
CA TYR A 23 7.40 -16.42 4.30
C TYR A 23 8.36 -15.55 3.48
N ILE A 24 7.83 -14.55 2.75
CA ILE A 24 8.62 -13.57 2.00
C ILE A 24 9.17 -12.46 2.92
N GLY A 25 8.74 -12.44 4.19
CA GLY A 25 9.25 -11.50 5.19
C GLY A 25 8.55 -10.15 5.19
N ILE A 26 7.25 -10.09 4.85
CA ILE A 26 6.50 -8.82 4.83
C ILE A 26 6.62 -8.02 6.14
N ARG A 27 6.76 -8.73 7.27
CA ARG A 27 6.93 -8.14 8.60
C ARG A 27 8.24 -7.40 8.80
N ASP A 28 9.30 -7.76 8.08
CA ASP A 28 10.60 -7.08 8.18
C ASP A 28 10.56 -5.67 7.55
N TYR A 29 9.51 -5.40 6.77
CA TYR A 29 9.25 -4.10 6.16
C TYR A 29 8.29 -3.22 6.96
N LEU A 30 7.82 -3.71 8.12
CA LEU A 30 7.07 -2.93 9.10
C LEU A 30 8.08 -2.21 10.02
N GLY A 31 8.23 -0.91 9.85
CA GLY A 31 9.17 -0.14 10.65
C GLY A 31 9.08 1.37 10.43
N PRO A 32 9.71 2.16 11.30
CA PRO A 32 9.86 3.59 11.06
C PRO A 32 10.60 3.81 9.73
N ASN A 33 10.26 4.89 9.03
CA ASN A 33 10.85 5.28 7.75
C ASN A 33 10.61 4.28 6.59
N HIS A 34 9.59 3.44 6.69
CA HIS A 34 9.18 2.52 5.62
C HIS A 34 7.82 2.92 5.06
N ILE A 35 7.69 2.89 3.73
CA ILE A 35 6.41 3.04 3.02
C ILE A 35 6.13 1.72 2.31
N GLN A 36 4.94 1.17 2.50
CA GLN A 36 4.48 -0.03 1.78
C GLN A 36 3.40 0.35 0.78
N LEU A 37 3.63 -0.02 -0.48
CA LEU A 37 2.67 0.13 -1.57
C LEU A 37 2.18 -1.28 -1.92
N ILE A 38 0.90 -1.55 -1.69
CA ILE A 38 0.34 -2.90 -1.84
C ILE A 38 -0.74 -2.87 -2.92
N GLU A 39 -0.48 -3.55 -4.04
CA GLU A 39 -1.46 -3.82 -5.08
C GLU A 39 -2.24 -5.10 -4.77
N TRP A 40 -3.52 -5.11 -5.15
CA TRP A 40 -4.47 -6.19 -4.84
C TRP A 40 -4.50 -6.59 -3.35
N PRO A 41 -4.66 -5.62 -2.42
CA PRO A 41 -4.55 -5.86 -0.98
C PRO A 41 -5.55 -6.90 -0.45
N ASP A 42 -6.68 -7.11 -1.14
CA ASP A 42 -7.66 -8.15 -0.80
C ASP A 42 -7.06 -9.57 -0.83
N LEU A 43 -6.08 -9.82 -1.71
CA LEU A 43 -5.38 -11.11 -1.82
C LEU A 43 -4.34 -11.31 -0.71
N GLY A 44 -3.95 -10.26 0.00
CA GLY A 44 -3.06 -10.31 1.17
C GLY A 44 -3.79 -10.25 2.52
N LYS A 45 -5.13 -10.39 2.51
CA LYS A 45 -5.95 -10.19 3.70
C LYS A 45 -5.54 -11.11 4.86
N GLY A 46 -5.29 -10.51 6.02
CA GLY A 46 -4.85 -11.22 7.23
C GLY A 46 -3.33 -11.28 7.39
N ALA A 47 -2.56 -11.14 6.30
CA ALA A 47 -1.11 -11.07 6.33
C ALA A 47 -0.57 -9.63 6.25
N ILE A 48 -1.33 -8.71 5.63
CA ILE A 48 -0.96 -7.29 5.53
C ILE A 48 -1.58 -6.46 6.66
N ALA A 49 -0.87 -5.38 7.05
CA ALA A 49 -1.40 -4.40 7.99
C ALA A 49 -2.56 -3.59 7.38
N PRO A 50 -3.48 -3.05 8.21
CA PRO A 50 -4.49 -2.10 7.73
C PRO A 50 -3.84 -0.89 7.06
N ALA A 51 -4.39 -0.46 5.92
CA ALA A 51 -3.85 0.68 5.18
C ALA A 51 -4.11 2.00 5.91
N ASP A 52 -3.12 2.89 5.93
CA ASP A 52 -3.31 4.29 6.31
C ASP A 52 -4.09 5.09 5.25
N LEU A 53 -3.87 4.76 3.98
CA LEU A 53 -4.44 5.40 2.81
C LEU A 53 -4.73 4.34 1.74
N THR A 54 -5.91 4.38 1.13
CA THR A 54 -6.31 3.51 0.02
C THR A 54 -6.51 4.33 -1.25
N ILE A 55 -6.02 3.82 -2.37
CA ILE A 55 -6.23 4.39 -3.70
C ILE A 55 -7.01 3.37 -4.53
N VAL A 56 -8.23 3.74 -4.94
CA VAL A 56 -9.03 2.96 -5.86
C VAL A 56 -8.99 3.63 -7.23
N LEU A 57 -8.43 2.93 -8.22
CA LEU A 57 -8.40 3.40 -9.59
C LEU A 57 -9.62 2.87 -10.34
N SER A 58 -10.36 3.76 -11.00
CA SER A 58 -11.53 3.44 -11.83
C SER A 58 -11.47 4.19 -13.16
N GLY A 59 -12.18 3.72 -14.19
CA GLY A 59 -12.21 4.43 -15.47
C GLY A 59 -12.76 3.60 -16.62
N ILE A 60 -13.13 4.29 -17.69
CA ILE A 60 -13.51 3.73 -18.99
C ILE A 60 -12.57 4.34 -20.04
N ASP A 61 -12.17 3.55 -21.02
CA ASP A 61 -11.23 3.93 -22.09
C ASP A 61 -9.88 4.44 -21.56
N GLN A 62 -9.47 5.63 -22.00
CA GLN A 62 -8.19 6.27 -21.67
C GLN A 62 -8.26 7.18 -20.45
N GLN A 63 -9.40 7.26 -19.77
CA GLN A 63 -9.52 8.07 -18.56
C GLN A 63 -9.29 7.21 -17.32
N ARG A 64 -8.65 7.80 -16.30
CA ARG A 64 -8.49 7.21 -14.98
C ARG A 64 -8.95 8.20 -13.92
N ARG A 65 -9.71 7.70 -12.97
CA ARG A 65 -10.14 8.39 -11.76
C ARG A 65 -9.57 7.65 -10.57
N ALA A 66 -8.69 8.30 -9.84
CA ALA A 66 -8.24 7.85 -8.53
C ALA A 66 -9.20 8.36 -7.47
N HIS A 67 -9.77 7.46 -6.69
CA HIS A 67 -10.46 7.79 -5.45
C HIS A 67 -9.53 7.46 -4.29
N ILE A 68 -9.19 8.47 -3.49
CA ILE A 68 -8.29 8.33 -2.36
C ILE A 68 -9.11 8.42 -1.08
N SER A 69 -8.92 7.46 -0.18
CA SER A 69 -9.52 7.43 1.15
C SER A 69 -8.45 7.27 2.20
N THR A 70 -8.55 7.99 3.31
CA THR A 70 -7.61 7.96 4.43
C THR A 70 -8.26 7.34 5.64
N HIS A 71 -7.54 6.47 6.35
CA HIS A 71 -8.08 5.68 7.47
C HIS A 71 -7.40 5.98 8.79
N THR A 72 -6.27 6.70 8.76
CA THR A 72 -5.50 7.09 9.94
C THR A 72 -5.05 8.56 9.86
N PRO A 73 -4.61 9.17 10.97
CA PRO A 73 -4.02 10.51 10.94
C PRO A 73 -2.80 10.61 10.01
N ILE A 74 -2.01 9.54 9.93
CA ILE A 74 -0.86 9.44 9.00
C ILE A 74 -1.37 9.52 7.55
N GLY A 75 -2.41 8.77 7.20
CA GLY A 75 -3.03 8.82 5.89
C GLY A 75 -3.52 10.22 5.51
N THR A 76 -4.15 10.93 6.44
CA THR A 76 -4.58 12.32 6.24
C THR A 76 -3.40 13.26 5.98
N GLN A 77 -2.31 13.13 6.74
CA GLN A 77 -1.09 13.92 6.53
C GLN A 77 -0.47 13.64 5.15
N LEU A 78 -0.38 12.36 4.75
CA LEU A 78 0.11 11.98 3.43
C LEU A 78 -0.72 12.62 2.30
N LEU A 79 -2.05 12.59 2.41
CA LEU A 79 -2.93 13.20 1.42
C LEU A 79 -2.74 14.72 1.32
N GLN A 80 -2.42 15.41 2.42
CA GLN A 80 -2.13 16.83 2.40
C GLN A 80 -0.86 17.14 1.62
N CYS A 81 0.20 16.34 1.79
CA CYS A 81 1.46 16.52 1.06
C CYS A 81 1.34 16.34 -0.46
N VAL A 82 0.38 15.54 -0.92
CA VAL A 82 0.15 15.30 -2.36
C VAL A 82 -0.63 16.44 -3.02
N ASN A 83 -1.40 17.20 -2.25
CA ASN A 83 -2.22 18.31 -2.75
C ASN A 83 -1.54 19.68 -2.66
N SER A 84 -0.31 19.74 -2.13
CA SER A 84 0.52 20.94 -1.97
C SER A 84 1.63 21.01 -3.01
#